data_AF-A0A1G2XJB4-F1
#
_entry.id   AF-A0A1G2XJB4-F1
#
_cell.length_a   1.000
_cell.length_b   1.000
_cell.length_c   1.000
_cell.angle_alpha   90.00
_cell.angle_beta   90.00
_cell.angle_gamma   90.00
#
_symmetry.space_group_name_H-M   'P 1'
#
loop_
_entity.id
_entity.type
_entity.pdbx_description
1 polymer ?
#
loop_
_entity_poly.entity_id
_entity_poly.type
_entity_poly.pdbx_seq_one_letter_code
_entity_poly.pdbx_strand_id
1 'polypeptide(L)'
;MKNIIVFSLIISIFSFSSTTWAASCERCYEKIADGKKFCEACRLNISRDLSEMKTKEEQITNTIKSSRESYKKALIELVQFYLDIGNQLRLQKARNELKALNNVPQLKYLFAREDVAEINPTKNIEEANVLFQDGKNYKNMLNLTTSRKSKLSYAVARFKKILDDYPESDKADDAAYELADIYESYHFKDYEGSASYYVKCYELNPNTGRPARYMAARIYDKYLHNYTEAIRNYEMALKTCKDEELLKIANERLEELRKQGY
;
A
#
# COMPACT_ATOMS: atom_id res chain seq x y z
N MET A 1 70.94 67.49 35.09
CA MET A 1 71.14 66.72 36.33
C MET A 1 70.03 65.68 36.44
N LYS A 2 70.41 64.38 36.44
CA LYS A 2 69.77 63.20 37.05
C LYS A 2 68.26 63.25 37.40
N ASN A 3 67.44 62.38 36.79
CA ASN A 3 67.10 61.05 37.35
C ASN A 3 66.05 60.29 36.51
N ILE A 4 66.25 58.97 36.43
CA ILE A 4 65.38 57.91 35.87
C ILE A 4 64.56 57.29 37.02
N ILE A 5 63.35 56.75 36.76
CA ILE A 5 62.64 55.58 37.39
C ILE A 5 61.22 55.55 36.73
N VAL A 6 60.87 54.66 35.78
CA VAL A 6 60.44 53.22 35.79
C VAL A 6 58.96 52.95 36.14
N PHE A 7 58.22 52.43 35.14
CA PHE A 7 57.07 51.47 35.09
C PHE A 7 55.84 51.59 36.03
N SER A 8 54.63 51.64 35.44
CA SER A 8 53.69 50.49 35.34
C SER A 8 52.33 50.82 34.71
N LEU A 9 51.86 49.91 33.85
CA LEU A 9 50.55 49.82 33.21
C LEU A 9 49.46 49.35 34.20
N ILE A 10 48.25 49.95 34.16
CA ILE A 10 46.96 49.23 34.32
C ILE A 10 45.88 49.97 33.50
N ILE A 11 45.49 49.37 32.36
CA ILE A 11 44.30 49.74 31.60
C ILE A 11 43.13 48.94 32.21
N SER A 12 42.18 49.63 32.85
CA SER A 12 40.97 48.99 33.39
C SER A 12 39.95 48.78 32.28
N ILE A 13 39.71 47.51 31.97
CA ILE A 13 38.79 47.00 30.95
C ILE A 13 37.35 47.18 31.42
N PHE A 14 36.54 47.88 30.62
CA PHE A 14 35.09 47.91 30.75
C PHE A 14 34.52 46.49 30.64
N SER A 15 33.91 46.00 31.72
CA SER A 15 33.15 44.75 31.71
C SER A 15 31.80 44.99 31.03
N PHE A 16 31.70 44.67 29.75
CA PHE A 16 30.41 44.44 29.09
C PHE A 16 29.80 43.17 29.68
N SER A 17 28.84 43.29 30.60
CA SER A 17 27.98 42.17 30.96
C SER A 17 27.07 41.88 29.76
N SER A 18 27.33 40.79 29.05
CA SER A 18 26.42 40.25 28.05
C SER A 18 25.12 39.83 28.73
N THR A 19 24.08 40.64 28.61
CA THR A 19 22.72 40.20 28.90
C THR A 19 22.36 39.15 27.87
N THR A 20 22.42 37.88 28.27
CA THR A 20 21.79 36.79 27.51
C THR A 20 20.29 37.07 27.52
N TRP A 21 19.73 37.41 26.35
CA TRP A 21 18.29 37.45 26.17
C TRP A 21 17.79 36.04 26.43
N ALA A 22 17.16 35.81 27.58
CA ALA A 22 16.59 34.51 27.91
C ALA A 22 15.66 34.11 26.76
N ALA A 23 15.91 32.98 26.11
CA ALA A 23 15.04 32.47 25.07
C ALA A 23 13.60 32.38 25.61
N SER A 24 12.65 32.96 24.89
CA SER A 24 11.22 32.89 25.23
C SER A 24 10.53 31.90 24.30
N CYS A 25 9.60 31.12 24.83
CA CYS A 25 8.74 30.26 24.01
C CYS A 25 8.02 31.09 22.96
N GLU A 26 8.14 30.70 21.70
CA GLU A 26 7.55 31.45 20.57
C GLU A 26 6.00 31.48 20.60
N ARG A 27 5.35 30.66 21.44
CA ARG A 27 3.89 30.53 21.51
C ARG A 27 3.25 31.18 22.74
N CYS A 28 3.83 30.99 23.93
CA CYS A 28 3.29 31.53 25.19
C CYS A 28 4.18 32.60 25.82
N TYR A 29 5.34 32.91 25.22
CA TYR A 29 6.33 33.87 25.69
C TYR A 29 6.92 33.59 27.09
N GLU A 30 6.67 32.42 27.66
CA GLU A 30 7.34 31.98 28.89
C GLU A 30 8.84 31.79 28.65
N LYS A 31 9.65 32.10 29.67
CA LYS A 31 11.11 31.86 29.61
C LYS A 31 11.39 30.37 29.48
N ILE A 32 12.26 30.00 28.55
CA ILE A 32 12.69 28.63 28.30
C ILE A 32 14.22 28.55 28.23
N ALA A 33 14.75 27.33 28.33
CA ALA A 33 16.18 27.09 28.20
C ALA A 33 16.67 27.45 26.79
N ASP A 34 17.88 28.02 26.72
CA ASP A 34 18.52 28.36 25.45
C ASP A 34 18.60 27.14 24.52
N GLY A 35 18.21 27.35 23.26
CA GLY A 35 18.17 26.32 22.23
C GLY A 35 16.83 25.58 22.05
N LYS A 36 15.81 25.85 22.88
CA LYS A 36 14.44 25.36 22.65
C LYS A 36 13.56 26.43 22.01
N LYS A 37 12.65 26.03 21.09
CA LYS A 37 11.66 26.94 20.46
C LYS A 37 10.34 27.05 21.25
N PHE A 38 9.95 25.98 21.94
CA PHE A 38 8.70 25.89 22.69
C PHE A 38 8.92 25.42 24.13
N CYS A 39 8.08 25.89 25.08
CA CYS A 39 8.03 25.33 26.43
C CYS A 39 7.37 23.94 26.40
N GLU A 40 7.58 23.15 27.46
CA GLU A 40 7.09 21.78 27.53
C GLU A 40 5.56 21.69 27.42
N ALA A 41 4.84 22.62 28.06
CA ALA A 41 3.38 22.69 27.97
C ALA A 41 2.89 23.01 26.54
N CYS A 42 3.52 23.95 25.85
CA CYS A 42 3.20 24.27 24.45
C CYS A 42 3.55 23.11 23.51
N ARG A 43 4.68 22.41 23.76
CA ARG A 43 5.08 21.22 23.01
C ARG A 43 4.07 20.08 23.16
N LEU A 44 3.64 19.81 24.40
CA LEU A 44 2.65 18.78 24.72
C LEU A 44 1.27 19.12 24.14
N ASN A 45 0.88 20.39 24.15
CA ASN A 45 -0.36 20.83 23.49
C ASN A 45 -0.30 20.68 21.97
N ILE A 46 0.83 20.98 21.32
CA ILE A 46 1.03 20.70 19.90
C ILE A 46 0.92 19.20 19.63
N SER A 47 1.57 18.35 20.43
CA SER A 47 1.49 16.90 20.23
C SER A 47 0.09 16.34 20.47
N ARG A 48 -0.66 16.90 21.44
CA ARG A 48 -2.05 16.51 21.73
C ARG A 48 -2.98 16.88 20.58
N ASP A 49 -2.87 18.11 20.08
CA ASP A 49 -3.63 18.60 18.92
C ASP A 49 -3.31 17.76 17.67
N LEU A 50 -2.03 17.46 17.43
CA LEU A 50 -1.60 16.58 16.34
C LEU A 50 -2.15 15.15 16.48
N SER A 51 -2.19 14.60 17.70
CA SER A 51 -2.76 13.27 17.96
C SER A 51 -4.27 13.24 17.73
N GLU A 52 -4.99 14.29 18.14
CA GLU A 52 -6.43 14.43 17.94
C GLU A 52 -6.76 14.57 16.45
N MET A 53 -5.99 15.37 15.71
CA MET A 53 -6.12 15.49 14.26
C MET A 53 -5.82 14.17 13.53
N LYS A 54 -4.80 13.42 13.97
CA LYS A 54 -4.46 12.09 13.41
C LYS A 54 -5.58 11.09 13.66
N THR A 55 -6.16 11.06 14.86
CA THR A 55 -7.34 10.22 15.16
C THR A 55 -8.55 10.59 14.31
N LYS A 56 -8.77 11.89 14.06
CA LYS A 56 -9.87 12.35 13.21
C LYS A 56 -9.68 11.97 11.75
N GLU A 57 -8.46 12.07 11.22
CA GLU A 57 -8.10 11.61 9.88
C GLU A 57 -8.33 10.10 9.74
N GLU A 58 -7.89 9.31 10.71
CA GLU A 58 -8.10 7.85 10.76
C GLU A 58 -9.59 7.49 10.76
N GLN A 59 -10.40 8.17 11.57
CA GLN A 59 -11.85 7.97 11.57
C GLN A 59 -12.48 8.28 10.21
N ILE A 60 -12.08 9.37 9.55
CA ILE A 60 -12.59 9.75 8.23
C ILE A 60 -12.19 8.71 7.18
N THR A 61 -10.91 8.31 7.14
CA THR A 61 -10.42 7.31 6.19
C THR A 61 -11.09 5.95 6.38
N ASN A 62 -11.28 5.49 7.62
CA ASN A 62 -12.01 4.27 7.94
C ASN A 62 -13.49 4.36 7.56
N THR A 63 -14.11 5.52 7.73
CA THR A 63 -15.49 5.77 7.27
C THR A 63 -15.58 5.66 5.75
N ILE A 64 -14.63 6.23 5.01
CA ILE A 64 -14.60 6.14 3.54
C ILE A 64 -14.43 4.68 3.09
N LYS A 65 -13.48 3.93 3.68
CA LYS A 65 -13.24 2.51 3.38
C LYS A 65 -14.50 1.67 3.62
N SER A 66 -15.08 1.77 4.81
CA SER A 66 -16.27 1.00 5.21
C SER A 66 -17.50 1.36 4.38
N SER A 67 -17.70 2.64 4.06
CA SER A 67 -18.80 3.10 3.20
C SER A 67 -18.67 2.54 1.79
N ARG A 68 -17.45 2.55 1.24
CA ARG A 68 -17.15 2.00 -0.08
C ARG A 68 -17.43 0.49 -0.16
N GLU A 69 -16.99 -0.27 0.83
CA GLU A 69 -17.26 -1.71 0.90
C GLU A 69 -18.75 -2.01 1.09
N SER A 70 -19.42 -1.22 1.94
CA SER A 70 -20.87 -1.35 2.15
C SER A 70 -21.66 -1.09 0.86
N TYR A 71 -21.28 -0.06 0.11
CA TYR A 71 -21.88 0.26 -1.18
C TYR A 71 -21.62 -0.83 -2.23
N LYS A 72 -20.39 -1.37 -2.28
CA LYS A 72 -20.06 -2.52 -3.14
C LYS A 72 -20.92 -3.75 -2.82
N LYS A 73 -21.07 -4.09 -1.54
CA LYS A 73 -21.90 -5.20 -1.08
C LYS A 73 -23.37 -5.00 -1.48
N ALA A 74 -23.91 -3.82 -1.25
CA ALA A 74 -25.28 -3.47 -1.64
C ALA A 74 -25.49 -3.60 -3.16
N LEU A 75 -24.52 -3.16 -3.98
CA LEU A 75 -24.58 -3.35 -5.43
C LEU A 75 -24.57 -4.82 -5.84
N ILE A 76 -23.79 -5.67 -5.18
CA ILE A 76 -23.77 -7.13 -5.43
C ILE A 76 -25.14 -7.74 -5.09
N GLU A 77 -25.71 -7.41 -3.94
CA GLU A 77 -27.05 -7.85 -3.53
C GLU A 77 -28.12 -7.39 -4.53
N LEU A 78 -28.03 -6.15 -5.00
CA LEU A 78 -28.95 -5.58 -5.98
C LEU A 78 -28.84 -6.26 -7.36
N VAL A 79 -27.61 -6.59 -7.79
CA VAL A 79 -27.35 -7.38 -9.00
C VAL A 79 -28.00 -8.76 -8.88
N GLN A 80 -27.86 -9.43 -7.72
CA GLN A 80 -28.48 -10.73 -7.48
C GLN A 80 -30.01 -10.64 -7.50
N PHE A 81 -30.58 -9.65 -6.83
CA PHE A 81 -32.03 -9.42 -6.83
C PHE A 81 -32.59 -9.24 -8.25
N TYR A 82 -31.95 -8.41 -9.08
CA TYR A 82 -32.41 -8.22 -10.47
C TYR A 82 -32.22 -9.43 -11.36
N LEU A 83 -31.22 -10.27 -11.07
CA LEU A 83 -31.05 -11.56 -11.73
C LEU A 83 -32.22 -12.50 -11.37
N ASP A 84 -32.57 -12.59 -10.10
CA ASP A 84 -33.60 -13.51 -9.59
C ASP A 84 -35.00 -13.17 -10.12
N ILE A 85 -35.34 -11.88 -10.21
CA ILE A 85 -36.64 -11.44 -10.75
C ILE A 85 -36.66 -11.30 -12.29
N GLY A 86 -35.55 -11.59 -12.97
CA GLY A 86 -35.43 -11.52 -14.43
C GLY A 86 -35.44 -10.12 -15.04
N ASN A 87 -35.19 -9.07 -14.25
CA ASN A 87 -35.20 -7.68 -14.74
C ASN A 87 -33.88 -7.31 -15.44
N GLN A 88 -33.77 -7.67 -16.72
CA GLN A 88 -32.53 -7.53 -17.51
C GLN A 88 -32.04 -6.09 -17.64
N LEU A 89 -32.96 -5.12 -17.79
CA LEU A 89 -32.58 -3.71 -17.94
C LEU A 89 -31.91 -3.17 -16.67
N ARG A 90 -32.49 -3.44 -15.50
CA ARG A 90 -31.94 -2.97 -14.22
C ARG A 90 -30.69 -3.75 -13.83
N LEU A 91 -30.65 -5.05 -14.13
CA LEU A 91 -29.47 -5.89 -13.96
C LEU A 91 -28.26 -5.32 -14.70
N GLN A 92 -28.43 -4.93 -15.96
CA GLN A 92 -27.33 -4.36 -16.75
C GLN A 92 -26.83 -3.04 -16.16
N LYS A 93 -27.73 -2.17 -15.69
CA LYS A 93 -27.36 -0.90 -15.05
C LYS A 93 -26.56 -1.13 -13.77
N ALA A 94 -27.03 -2.02 -12.89
CA ALA A 94 -26.34 -2.34 -11.64
C ALA A 94 -24.97 -2.99 -11.88
N ARG A 95 -24.84 -3.84 -12.91
CA ARG A 95 -23.55 -4.41 -13.31
C ARG A 95 -22.57 -3.36 -13.82
N ASN A 96 -23.05 -2.41 -14.63
CA ASN A 96 -22.21 -1.32 -15.14
C ASN A 96 -21.71 -0.43 -14.01
N GLU A 97 -22.56 -0.14 -13.03
CA GLU A 97 -22.20 0.65 -11.84
C GLU A 97 -21.19 -0.08 -10.96
N LEU A 98 -21.40 -1.38 -10.68
CA LEU A 98 -20.44 -2.21 -9.96
C LEU A 98 -19.09 -2.28 -10.69
N LYS A 99 -19.11 -2.40 -12.02
CA LYS A 99 -17.91 -2.37 -12.86
C LYS A 99 -17.21 -1.01 -12.74
N ALA A 100 -17.95 0.10 -12.88
CA ALA A 100 -17.39 1.44 -12.73
C ALA A 100 -16.77 1.62 -11.35
N LEU A 101 -17.45 1.17 -10.30
CA LEU A 101 -16.96 1.19 -8.93
C LEU A 101 -15.65 0.38 -8.78
N ASN A 102 -15.53 -0.80 -9.38
CA ASN A 102 -14.28 -1.59 -9.31
C ASN A 102 -13.13 -0.93 -10.09
N ASN A 103 -13.44 -0.14 -11.12
CA ASN A 103 -12.46 0.61 -11.91
C ASN A 103 -11.94 1.87 -11.19
N VAL A 104 -12.63 2.40 -10.18
CA VAL A 104 -12.15 3.56 -9.43
C VAL A 104 -10.91 3.16 -8.61
N PRO A 105 -9.72 3.70 -8.92
CA PRO A 105 -8.50 3.39 -8.18
C PRO A 105 -8.68 3.75 -6.70
N GLN A 106 -8.33 2.84 -5.80
CA GLN A 106 -8.30 3.18 -4.39
C GLN A 106 -7.14 4.14 -4.14
N LEU A 107 -7.45 5.37 -3.75
CA LEU A 107 -6.47 6.45 -3.64
C LEU A 107 -5.54 6.19 -2.45
N LYS A 108 -4.23 6.32 -2.69
CA LYS A 108 -3.17 5.99 -1.73
C LYS A 108 -3.31 6.67 -0.37
N TYR A 109 -3.97 7.83 -0.28
CA TYR A 109 -4.16 8.56 0.98
C TYR A 109 -5.20 7.90 1.91
N LEU A 110 -6.12 7.08 1.38
CA LEU A 110 -7.09 6.36 2.20
C LEU A 110 -6.42 5.25 3.00
N PHE A 111 -5.37 4.68 2.43
CA PHE A 111 -4.40 3.92 3.17
C PHE A 111 -3.49 4.95 3.82
N ALA A 112 -3.93 5.49 4.97
CA ALA A 112 -3.01 6.15 5.88
C ALA A 112 -1.73 5.31 5.86
N ARG A 113 -0.58 5.93 5.57
CA ARG A 113 0.67 5.37 6.07
C ARG A 113 0.58 5.46 7.59
N GLU A 114 -0.25 4.60 8.18
CA GLU A 114 0.21 3.80 9.28
C GLU A 114 1.57 3.32 8.83
N ASP A 115 2.57 3.55 9.66
CA ASP A 115 3.79 2.78 9.62
C ASP A 115 3.32 1.33 9.46
N VAL A 116 3.31 0.83 8.22
CA VAL A 116 3.00 -0.54 7.92
C VAL A 116 4.15 -1.19 8.63
N ALA A 117 3.90 -1.68 9.86
CA ALA A 117 4.89 -2.40 10.63
C ALA A 117 5.39 -3.42 9.63
N GLU A 118 6.59 -3.16 9.09
CA GLU A 118 7.00 -3.58 7.75
C GLU A 118 6.63 -5.05 7.66
N ILE A 119 5.47 -5.36 7.05
CA ILE A 119 4.91 -6.70 7.19
C ILE A 119 5.88 -7.48 6.33
N ASN A 120 6.80 -8.14 7.00
CA ASN A 120 7.88 -8.84 6.39
C ASN A 120 7.47 -10.30 6.51
N PRO A 121 6.70 -10.83 5.52
CA PRO A 121 6.17 -12.18 5.52
C PRO A 121 7.33 -13.18 5.53
N THR A 122 7.82 -13.45 6.73
CA THR A 122 9.03 -14.23 7.00
C THR A 122 8.77 -15.26 8.07
N LYS A 123 7.60 -15.19 8.75
CA LYS A 123 7.24 -16.17 9.77
C LYS A 123 6.76 -17.43 9.10
N ASN A 124 7.42 -18.53 9.40
CA ASN A 124 6.91 -19.85 9.10
C ASN A 124 5.76 -20.15 10.09
N ILE A 125 4.52 -20.14 9.60
CA ILE A 125 3.29 -20.39 10.38
C ILE A 125 2.66 -21.67 9.85
N GLU A 126 2.53 -22.69 10.69
CA GLU A 126 2.10 -24.03 10.28
C GLU A 126 0.68 -24.02 9.69
N GLU A 127 -0.25 -23.31 10.31
CA GLU A 127 -1.62 -23.19 9.82
C GLU A 127 -1.67 -22.55 8.42
N ALA A 128 -0.84 -21.53 8.19
CA ALA A 128 -0.73 -20.88 6.89
C ALA A 128 -0.11 -21.82 5.84
N ASN A 129 0.87 -22.65 6.22
CA ASN A 129 1.44 -23.67 5.34
C ASN A 129 0.39 -24.70 4.92
N VAL A 130 -0.40 -25.21 5.88
CA VAL A 130 -1.48 -26.17 5.61
C VAL A 130 -2.50 -25.55 4.67
N LEU A 131 -2.96 -24.32 4.95
CA LEU A 131 -3.88 -23.60 4.07
C LEU A 131 -3.28 -23.41 2.67
N PHE A 132 -1.99 -23.12 2.57
CA PHE A 132 -1.32 -22.91 1.29
C PHE A 132 -1.29 -24.20 0.47
N GLN A 133 -0.87 -25.32 1.08
CA GLN A 133 -0.84 -26.62 0.43
C GLN A 133 -2.24 -27.09 0.02
N ASP A 134 -3.24 -26.93 0.89
CA ASP A 134 -4.64 -27.20 0.54
C ASP A 134 -5.11 -26.37 -0.66
N GLY A 135 -4.78 -25.07 -0.67
CA GLY A 135 -5.05 -24.19 -1.79
C GLY A 135 -4.43 -24.69 -3.10
N LYS A 136 -3.16 -25.10 -3.07
CA LYS A 136 -2.46 -25.69 -4.22
C LYS A 136 -3.09 -27.00 -4.67
N ASN A 137 -3.50 -27.86 -3.73
CA ASN A 137 -4.16 -29.13 -4.04
C ASN A 137 -5.49 -28.89 -4.77
N TYR A 138 -6.34 -28.01 -4.28
CA TYR A 138 -7.58 -27.63 -4.96
C TYR A 138 -7.31 -26.99 -6.33
N LYS A 139 -6.29 -26.12 -6.41
CA LYS A 139 -5.88 -25.50 -7.67
C LYS A 139 -5.35 -26.51 -8.67
N ASN A 140 -4.73 -27.61 -8.28
CA ASN A 140 -4.19 -28.59 -9.23
C ASN A 140 -5.12 -29.79 -9.49
N MET A 141 -6.21 -29.91 -8.73
CA MET A 141 -7.12 -31.05 -8.82
C MET A 141 -7.85 -31.13 -10.18
N LEU A 142 -7.78 -32.31 -10.80
CA LEU A 142 -8.46 -32.66 -12.06
C LEU A 142 -9.98 -32.80 -11.88
N ASN A 143 -10.75 -32.62 -12.96
CA ASN A 143 -12.22 -32.66 -12.95
C ASN A 143 -12.79 -34.09 -12.90
N LEU A 144 -12.63 -34.79 -11.78
CA LEU A 144 -13.15 -36.16 -11.63
C LEU A 144 -14.60 -36.23 -11.13
N THR A 145 -15.01 -35.34 -10.21
CA THR A 145 -16.34 -35.37 -9.57
C THR A 145 -17.01 -34.00 -9.43
N THR A 146 -16.23 -32.95 -9.18
CA THR A 146 -16.68 -31.56 -9.03
C THR A 146 -16.08 -30.66 -10.11
N SER A 147 -16.83 -29.64 -10.54
CA SER A 147 -16.41 -28.71 -11.60
C SER A 147 -15.12 -27.97 -11.27
N ARG A 148 -14.35 -27.63 -12.31
CA ARG A 148 -13.10 -26.88 -12.17
C ARG A 148 -13.27 -25.57 -11.43
N LYS A 149 -14.34 -24.84 -11.75
CA LYS A 149 -14.66 -23.55 -11.14
C LYS A 149 -14.90 -23.66 -9.64
N SER A 150 -15.60 -24.71 -9.18
CA SER A 150 -15.81 -24.95 -7.75
C SER A 150 -14.50 -25.28 -7.03
N LYS A 151 -13.63 -26.10 -7.63
CA LYS A 151 -12.29 -26.40 -7.06
C LYS A 151 -11.44 -25.15 -6.93
N LEU A 152 -11.40 -24.32 -7.96
CA LEU A 152 -10.71 -23.04 -7.91
C LEU A 152 -11.30 -22.11 -6.85
N SER A 153 -12.61 -22.18 -6.59
CA SER A 153 -13.25 -21.41 -5.50
C SER A 153 -12.78 -21.86 -4.12
N TYR A 154 -12.58 -23.17 -3.90
CA TYR A 154 -11.96 -23.67 -2.67
C TYR A 154 -10.51 -23.21 -2.52
N ALA A 155 -9.73 -23.22 -3.60
CA ALA A 155 -8.37 -22.68 -3.59
C ALA A 155 -8.35 -21.19 -3.21
N VAL A 156 -9.23 -20.39 -3.82
CA VAL A 156 -9.40 -18.96 -3.49
C VAL A 156 -9.71 -18.75 -2.01
N ALA A 157 -10.62 -19.55 -1.44
CA ALA A 157 -10.99 -19.43 -0.04
C ALA A 157 -9.80 -19.70 0.90
N ARG A 158 -8.93 -20.67 0.57
CA ARG A 158 -7.73 -20.98 1.36
C ARG A 158 -6.69 -19.87 1.28
N PHE A 159 -6.38 -19.38 0.07
CA PHE A 159 -5.40 -18.31 -0.10
C PHE A 159 -5.87 -16.98 0.50
N LYS A 160 -7.16 -16.63 0.40
CA LYS A 160 -7.70 -15.44 1.07
C LYS A 160 -7.57 -15.52 2.59
N LYS A 161 -7.85 -16.69 3.16
CA LYS A 161 -7.68 -16.91 4.61
C LYS A 161 -6.25 -16.66 5.08
N ILE A 162 -5.23 -17.01 4.27
CA ILE A 162 -3.83 -16.67 4.59
C ILE A 162 -3.63 -15.14 4.63
N LEU A 163 -4.15 -14.42 3.64
CA LEU A 163 -4.00 -12.96 3.58
C LEU A 163 -4.75 -12.23 4.68
N ASP A 164 -5.90 -12.76 5.11
CA ASP A 164 -6.77 -12.14 6.11
C ASP A 164 -6.29 -12.45 7.54
N ASP A 165 -5.94 -13.71 7.82
CA ASP A 165 -5.65 -14.17 9.19
C ASP A 165 -4.15 -14.29 9.50
N TYR A 166 -3.29 -14.42 8.49
CA TYR A 166 -1.84 -14.66 8.64
C TYR A 166 -0.99 -13.78 7.70
N PRO A 167 -1.18 -12.44 7.69
CA PRO A 167 -0.48 -11.55 6.76
C PRO A 167 1.05 -11.54 6.91
N GLU A 168 1.57 -11.94 8.07
CA GLU A 168 3.02 -12.06 8.36
C GLU A 168 3.63 -13.42 8.00
N SER A 169 2.82 -14.35 7.51
CA SER A 169 3.29 -15.66 7.05
C SER A 169 4.19 -15.53 5.83
N ASP A 170 5.26 -16.31 5.76
CA ASP A 170 6.11 -16.51 4.57
C ASP A 170 5.38 -17.11 3.35
N LYS A 171 4.08 -17.41 3.47
CA LYS A 171 3.19 -17.81 2.37
C LYS A 171 2.27 -16.69 1.89
N ALA A 172 2.28 -15.51 2.50
CA ALA A 172 1.33 -14.45 2.17
C ALA A 172 1.52 -13.91 0.75
N ASP A 173 2.74 -13.60 0.34
CA ASP A 173 3.03 -13.13 -1.03
C ASP A 173 2.77 -14.22 -2.08
N ASP A 174 3.14 -15.46 -1.78
CA ASP A 174 2.84 -16.62 -2.61
C ASP A 174 1.32 -16.83 -2.75
N ALA A 175 0.55 -16.72 -1.67
CA ALA A 175 -0.91 -16.83 -1.71
C ALA A 175 -1.54 -15.73 -2.57
N ALA A 176 -1.06 -14.49 -2.48
CA ALA A 176 -1.47 -13.41 -3.36
C ALA A 176 -1.15 -13.72 -4.84
N TYR A 177 0.03 -14.25 -5.13
CA TYR A 177 0.41 -14.65 -6.50
C TYR A 177 -0.51 -15.75 -7.05
N GLU A 178 -0.81 -16.76 -6.24
CA GLU A 178 -1.68 -17.87 -6.63
C GLU A 178 -3.12 -17.42 -6.86
N LEU A 179 -3.64 -16.48 -6.05
CA LEU A 179 -4.95 -15.84 -6.25
C LEU A 179 -5.01 -15.10 -7.59
N ALA A 180 -3.97 -14.32 -7.90
CA ALA A 180 -3.90 -13.55 -9.12
C ALA A 180 -4.00 -14.45 -10.37
N ASP A 181 -3.29 -15.58 -10.37
CA ASP A 181 -3.32 -16.57 -11.44
C ASP A 181 -4.70 -17.25 -11.56
N ILE A 182 -5.36 -17.56 -10.44
CA ILE A 182 -6.73 -18.10 -10.47
C ILE A 182 -7.71 -17.09 -11.06
N TYR A 183 -7.59 -15.82 -10.70
CA TYR A 183 -8.47 -14.76 -11.19
C TYR A 183 -8.27 -14.45 -12.67
N GLU A 184 -7.03 -14.56 -13.17
CA GLU A 184 -6.76 -14.48 -14.62
C GLU A 184 -7.40 -15.63 -15.41
N SER A 185 -7.55 -16.81 -14.79
CA SER A 185 -7.98 -18.02 -15.48
C SER A 185 -9.33 -17.87 -16.19
N TYR A 186 -9.55 -18.69 -17.22
CA TYR A 186 -10.78 -18.73 -18.02
C TYR A 186 -12.08 -18.85 -17.19
N HIS A 187 -12.00 -19.43 -15.99
CA HIS A 187 -13.17 -19.64 -15.12
C HIS A 187 -13.63 -18.38 -14.36
N PHE A 188 -12.71 -17.45 -14.12
CA PHE A 188 -12.97 -16.20 -13.40
C PHE A 188 -12.93 -15.00 -14.35
N LYS A 189 -11.88 -14.88 -15.17
CA LYS A 189 -11.62 -13.73 -16.05
C LYS A 189 -11.73 -12.40 -15.29
N ASP A 190 -11.37 -12.41 -14.01
CA ASP A 190 -11.33 -11.24 -13.16
C ASP A 190 -9.94 -10.61 -13.30
N TYR A 191 -9.74 -9.90 -14.40
CA TYR A 191 -8.44 -9.29 -14.72
C TYR A 191 -8.08 -8.15 -13.77
N GLU A 192 -9.08 -7.41 -13.28
CA GLU A 192 -8.88 -6.36 -12.27
C GLU A 192 -8.38 -6.97 -10.95
N GLY A 193 -9.06 -8.01 -10.46
CA GLY A 193 -8.64 -8.75 -9.28
C GLY A 193 -7.27 -9.40 -9.46
N SER A 194 -7.00 -9.97 -10.64
CA SER A 194 -5.71 -10.57 -10.97
C SER A 194 -4.57 -9.55 -10.88
N ALA A 195 -4.69 -8.41 -11.57
CA ALA A 195 -3.68 -7.35 -11.53
C ALA A 195 -3.47 -6.84 -10.10
N SER A 196 -4.55 -6.64 -9.33
CA SER A 196 -4.48 -6.19 -7.94
C SER A 196 -3.71 -7.17 -7.05
N TYR A 197 -3.94 -8.48 -7.18
CA TYR A 197 -3.25 -9.47 -6.36
C TYR A 197 -1.79 -9.68 -6.77
N TYR A 198 -1.44 -9.53 -8.05
CA TYR A 198 -0.04 -9.49 -8.46
C TYR A 198 0.69 -8.27 -7.87
N VAL A 199 0.06 -7.10 -7.84
CA VAL A 199 0.61 -5.93 -7.15
C VAL A 199 0.77 -6.20 -5.65
N LYS A 200 -0.26 -6.78 -5.01
CA LYS A 200 -0.26 -7.12 -3.58
C LYS A 200 0.85 -8.11 -3.20
N CYS A 201 1.14 -9.10 -4.05
CA CYS A 201 2.25 -10.04 -3.86
C CYS A 201 3.58 -9.31 -3.62
N TYR A 202 3.91 -8.33 -4.47
CA TYR A 202 5.11 -7.53 -4.27
C TYR A 202 5.03 -6.59 -3.06
N GLU A 203 3.85 -6.02 -2.78
CA GLU A 203 3.68 -5.13 -1.62
C GLU A 203 3.83 -5.87 -0.29
N LEU A 204 3.43 -7.15 -0.25
CA LEU A 204 3.66 -8.03 0.90
C LEU A 204 5.14 -8.40 1.01
N ASN A 205 5.79 -8.75 -0.11
CA ASN A 205 7.20 -9.14 -0.10
C ASN A 205 7.96 -8.49 -1.28
N PRO A 206 8.65 -7.36 -1.06
CA PRO A 206 9.46 -6.72 -2.09
C PRO A 206 10.63 -7.59 -2.60
N ASN A 207 11.03 -8.60 -1.83
CA ASN A 207 12.10 -9.54 -2.16
C ASN A 207 11.58 -10.86 -2.78
N THR A 208 10.27 -10.93 -3.08
CA THR A 208 9.65 -12.14 -3.64
C THR A 208 10.41 -12.63 -4.88
N GLY A 209 10.56 -13.95 -4.98
CA GLY A 209 11.14 -14.59 -6.18
C GLY A 209 10.18 -14.57 -7.38
N ARG A 210 8.92 -14.17 -7.17
CA ARG A 210 7.88 -14.17 -8.20
C ARG A 210 8.03 -12.96 -9.14
N PRO A 211 7.75 -13.10 -10.44
CA PRO A 211 7.74 -11.98 -11.39
C PRO A 211 6.46 -11.13 -11.27
N ALA A 212 6.03 -10.82 -10.05
CA ALA A 212 4.69 -10.29 -9.76
C ALA A 212 4.40 -8.95 -10.46
N ARG A 213 5.37 -8.02 -10.48
CA ARG A 213 5.23 -6.73 -11.17
C ARG A 213 5.10 -6.89 -12.69
N TYR A 214 5.85 -7.82 -13.28
CA TYR A 214 5.71 -8.13 -14.70
C TYR A 214 4.32 -8.68 -15.01
N MET A 215 3.85 -9.62 -14.20
CA MET A 215 2.53 -10.23 -14.39
C MET A 215 1.41 -9.19 -14.27
N ALA A 216 1.45 -8.30 -13.26
CA ALA A 216 0.52 -7.18 -13.16
C ALA A 216 0.53 -6.30 -14.41
N ALA A 217 1.71 -5.92 -14.90
CA ALA A 217 1.87 -5.11 -16.10
C ALA A 217 1.23 -5.77 -17.33
N ARG A 218 1.49 -7.06 -17.53
CA ARG A 218 0.89 -7.86 -18.61
C ARG A 218 -0.63 -7.84 -18.56
N ILE A 219 -1.24 -7.94 -17.37
CA ILE A 219 -2.70 -7.90 -17.23
C ILE A 219 -3.25 -6.52 -17.59
N TYR A 220 -2.63 -5.45 -17.06
CA TYR A 220 -3.02 -4.08 -17.37
C TYR A 220 -2.94 -3.76 -18.85
N ASP A 221 -1.89 -4.23 -19.53
CA ASP A 221 -1.67 -4.02 -20.96
C ASP A 221 -2.66 -4.82 -21.81
N LYS A 222 -2.66 -6.14 -21.63
CA LYS A 222 -3.32 -7.08 -22.55
C LYS A 222 -4.84 -7.15 -22.37
N TYR A 223 -5.33 -7.08 -21.14
CA TYR A 223 -6.74 -7.35 -20.84
C TYR A 223 -7.50 -6.10 -20.38
N LEU A 224 -6.86 -5.21 -19.62
CA LEU A 224 -7.51 -4.02 -19.09
C LEU A 224 -7.30 -2.77 -19.95
N HIS A 225 -6.32 -2.80 -20.86
CA HIS A 225 -5.91 -1.66 -21.70
C HIS A 225 -5.65 -0.38 -20.89
N ASN A 226 -5.16 -0.54 -19.67
CA ASN A 226 -4.73 0.56 -18.80
C ASN A 226 -3.21 0.72 -18.94
N TYR A 227 -2.80 1.42 -20.00
CA TYR A 227 -1.38 1.55 -20.36
C TYR A 227 -0.58 2.33 -19.31
N THR A 228 -1.19 3.28 -18.62
CA THR A 228 -0.53 4.02 -17.52
C THR A 228 -0.13 3.07 -16.39
N GLU A 229 -1.03 2.20 -15.94
CA GLU A 229 -0.68 1.19 -14.93
C GLU A 229 0.23 0.09 -15.47
N ALA A 230 0.11 -0.26 -16.75
CA ALA A 230 1.02 -1.21 -17.41
C ALA A 230 2.46 -0.69 -17.39
N ILE A 231 2.69 0.55 -17.86
CA ILE A 231 4.00 1.22 -17.86
C ILE A 231 4.58 1.25 -16.44
N ARG A 232 3.80 1.71 -15.47
CA ARG A 232 4.22 1.76 -14.06
C ARG A 232 4.70 0.41 -13.56
N ASN A 233 3.97 -0.66 -13.85
CA ASN A 233 4.34 -1.99 -13.38
C ASN A 233 5.48 -2.62 -14.21
N TYR A 234 5.61 -2.33 -15.50
CA TYR A 234 6.78 -2.74 -16.30
C TYR A 234 8.06 -2.08 -15.80
N GLU A 235 8.04 -0.78 -15.49
CA GLU A 235 9.19 -0.07 -14.91
C GLU A 235 9.58 -0.64 -13.54
N MET A 236 8.60 -1.04 -12.73
CA MET A 236 8.87 -1.74 -11.48
C MET A 236 9.43 -3.14 -11.73
N ALA A 237 8.90 -3.88 -12.71
CA ALA A 237 9.40 -5.19 -13.09
C ALA A 237 10.88 -5.14 -13.49
N LEU A 238 11.31 -4.11 -14.23
CA LEU A 238 12.73 -3.92 -14.59
C LEU A 238 13.67 -3.78 -13.39
N LYS A 239 13.14 -3.40 -12.22
CA LYS A 239 13.91 -3.23 -10.97
C LYS A 239 13.85 -4.46 -10.07
N THR A 240 12.80 -5.27 -10.19
CA THR A 240 12.46 -6.29 -9.17
C THR A 240 12.42 -7.71 -9.72
N CYS A 241 12.13 -7.88 -11.01
CA CYS A 241 12.07 -9.20 -11.65
C CYS A 241 13.50 -9.74 -11.82
N LYS A 242 13.69 -11.02 -11.50
CA LYS A 242 14.98 -11.71 -11.64
C LYS A 242 15.09 -12.54 -12.92
N ASP A 243 13.97 -12.69 -13.64
CA ASP A 243 13.89 -13.46 -14.88
C ASP A 243 14.31 -12.58 -16.08
N GLU A 244 15.44 -12.92 -16.71
CA GLU A 244 16.04 -12.17 -17.81
C GLU A 244 15.16 -12.12 -19.06
N GLU A 245 14.41 -13.18 -19.36
CA GLU A 245 13.54 -13.23 -20.52
C GLU A 245 12.35 -12.28 -20.33
N LEU A 246 11.73 -12.32 -19.14
CA LEU A 246 10.64 -11.42 -18.81
C LEU A 246 11.09 -9.96 -18.76
N LEU A 247 12.31 -9.69 -18.30
CA LEU A 247 12.91 -8.35 -18.32
C LEU A 247 13.07 -7.81 -19.75
N LYS A 248 13.56 -8.64 -20.66
CA LYS A 248 13.68 -8.27 -22.08
C LYS A 248 12.32 -7.94 -22.69
N ILE A 249 11.32 -8.81 -22.48
CA ILE A 249 9.95 -8.59 -22.97
C ILE A 249 9.35 -7.32 -22.37
N ALA A 250 9.52 -7.10 -21.07
CA ALA A 250 9.06 -5.89 -20.39
C ALA A 250 9.67 -4.62 -21.00
N ASN A 251 10.98 -4.63 -21.24
CA ASN A 251 11.69 -3.49 -21.79
C ASN A 251 11.26 -3.18 -23.23
N GLU A 252 11.17 -4.21 -24.08
CA GLU A 252 10.70 -4.05 -25.46
C GLU A 252 9.27 -3.48 -25.50
N ARG A 253 8.37 -4.04 -24.69
CA ARG A 253 6.98 -3.58 -24.62
C ARG A 253 6.85 -2.16 -24.07
N LEU A 254 7.66 -1.80 -23.08
CA LEU A 254 7.70 -0.45 -22.52
C LEU A 254 8.11 0.59 -23.56
N GLU A 255 9.14 0.28 -24.37
CA GLU A 255 9.58 1.15 -25.46
C GLU A 255 8.51 1.30 -26.57
N GLU A 256 7.76 0.24 -26.88
CA GLU A 256 6.62 0.32 -27.79
C GLU A 256 5.52 1.25 -27.28
N LEU A 257 5.13 1.10 -26.00
CA LEU A 257 4.09 1.94 -25.39
C LEU A 257 4.50 3.42 -25.38
N ARG A 258 5.78 3.71 -25.09
CA ARG A 258 6.33 5.07 -25.15
C ARG A 258 6.31 5.65 -26.57
N LYS A 259 6.66 4.86 -27.59
CA LYS A 259 6.56 5.27 -29.01
C LYS A 259 5.11 5.55 -29.44
N GLN A 260 4.15 4.89 -28.81
CA GLN A 260 2.71 5.12 -29.04
C GLN A 260 2.17 6.36 -28.29
N GLY A 261 2.98 7.01 -27.45
CA GLY A 261 2.63 8.24 -26.74
C GLY A 261 1.96 8.03 -25.38
N TYR A 262 2.11 6.85 -24.78
CA TYR A 262 1.66 6.55 -23.41
C TYR A 262 2.75 6.82 -22.37
#